data_AF-A0A6A5K3I0-F1
#
_entry.id   AF-A0A6A5K3I0-F1
#
_cell.length_a   1.000
_cell.length_b   1.000
_cell.length_c   1.000
_cell.angle_alpha   90.00
_cell.angle_beta   90.00
_cell.angle_gamma   90.00
#
_symmetry.space_group_name_H-M   'P 1'
#
loop_
_entity.id
_entity.type
_entity.pdbx_description
1 polymer ?
#
loop_
_entity_poly.entity_id
_entity_poly.type
_entity_poly.pdbx_seq_one_letter_code
_entity_poly.pdbx_strand_id
1 'polypeptide(L)'
;MGVVRSDYEARSNSIRKKAAQFGLLAADDGCTSLTSNNTPFSELVHYYNTKLCAPTSESDQTRSFAPKIAPLTSESLRSLPSEIVSCILGISAVHMATRDPGNRATERIALETKVNLFERIKSLFQEPQNQRVDVLLCCMSLIFAMDLIENGVGRWRVHFTGALELLSSSGGPESLALHHPHLKPLLAQTLQIQTTSQLLLPLTSEGSWHVSRKGLATLCKDPEVRRAYFMPCPPRLMLAIYDLGVCAKTIFDAQGIPTMADVYSREWILSDVLHFQAEEGLQMIKETHRSPHEL
;
A
#
# COMPACT_ATOMS: atom_id res chain seq x y z
N MET A 1 -24.49 23.96 31.27
CA MET A 1 -24.00 22.71 30.64
C MET A 1 -25.13 22.10 29.80
N GLY A 2 -25.21 22.40 28.50
CA GLY A 2 -26.32 21.86 27.68
C GLY A 2 -26.34 22.22 26.20
N VAL A 3 -25.20 22.55 25.56
CA VAL A 3 -25.19 23.00 24.15
C VAL A 3 -24.24 22.19 23.23
N VAL A 4 -23.35 21.34 23.76
CA VAL A 4 -22.31 20.68 22.95
C VAL A 4 -22.79 19.39 22.24
N ARG A 5 -23.93 18.80 22.63
CA ARG A 5 -24.48 17.59 21.99
C ARG A 5 -25.24 17.87 20.68
N SER A 6 -25.82 19.07 20.55
CA SER A 6 -26.63 19.50 19.40
C SER A 6 -25.80 19.65 18.11
N ASP A 7 -24.59 20.20 18.21
CA ASP A 7 -23.75 20.49 17.03
C ASP A 7 -23.07 19.24 16.47
N TYR A 8 -22.86 18.22 17.31
CA TYR A 8 -22.29 16.93 16.88
C TYR A 8 -23.33 16.09 16.12
N GLU A 9 -24.59 16.07 16.59
CA GLU A 9 -25.70 15.42 15.91
C GLU A 9 -26.10 16.16 14.61
N ALA A 10 -26.06 17.51 14.61
CA ALA A 10 -26.30 18.31 13.42
C ALA A 10 -25.21 18.13 12.34
N ARG A 11 -23.93 18.00 12.73
CA ARG A 11 -22.82 17.68 11.79
C ARG A 11 -22.86 16.24 11.29
N SER A 12 -23.16 15.27 12.15
CA SER A 12 -23.34 13.86 11.75
C SER A 12 -24.45 13.70 10.71
N ASN A 13 -25.58 14.38 10.91
CA ASN A 13 -26.72 14.37 9.99
C ASN A 13 -26.43 15.11 8.66
N SER A 14 -25.59 16.16 8.68
CA SER A 14 -25.15 16.89 7.49
C SER A 14 -24.16 16.08 6.63
N ILE A 15 -23.22 15.38 7.26
CA ILE A 15 -22.25 14.50 6.60
C ILE A 15 -22.96 13.25 6.04
N ARG A 16 -23.92 12.67 6.77
CA ARG A 16 -24.78 11.58 6.26
C ARG A 16 -25.65 12.02 5.07
N LYS A 17 -26.22 13.23 5.11
CA LYS A 17 -26.97 13.77 3.95
C LYS A 17 -26.09 14.03 2.73
N LYS A 18 -24.84 14.45 2.91
CA LYS A 18 -23.88 14.57 1.80
C LYS A 18 -23.42 13.20 1.29
N ALA A 19 -23.20 12.22 2.16
CA ALA A 19 -22.87 10.85 1.76
C ALA A 19 -24.01 10.17 0.97
N ALA A 20 -25.27 10.44 1.33
CA ALA A 20 -26.45 9.97 0.60
C ALA A 20 -26.63 10.63 -0.78
N GLN A 21 -26.09 11.83 -1.00
CA GLN A 21 -26.13 12.51 -2.31
C GLN A 21 -25.12 11.97 -3.33
N PHE A 22 -24.11 11.18 -2.91
CA PHE A 22 -23.03 10.69 -3.79
C PHE A 22 -22.99 9.15 -3.97
N GLY A 23 -24.12 8.47 -3.79
CA GLY A 23 -24.43 7.20 -4.47
C GLY A 23 -23.59 5.95 -4.17
N LEU A 24 -22.66 5.97 -3.20
CA LEU A 24 -21.81 4.80 -2.90
C LEU A 24 -21.86 4.32 -1.45
N LEU A 25 -22.60 4.99 -0.56
CA LEU A 25 -22.75 4.58 0.85
C LEU A 25 -24.17 4.85 1.39
N ALA A 26 -25.18 4.23 0.79
CA ALA A 26 -26.47 4.03 1.46
C ALA A 26 -26.46 2.66 2.14
N ALA A 27 -25.70 2.55 3.23
CA ALA A 27 -25.68 1.39 4.11
C ALA A 27 -25.80 1.84 5.57
N ASP A 28 -26.86 2.59 5.87
CA ASP A 28 -27.56 2.58 7.17
C ASP A 28 -28.69 3.61 7.11
N ASP A 29 -29.88 3.18 6.73
CA ASP A 29 -31.10 3.55 7.45
C ASP A 29 -32.25 2.59 7.10
N GLY A 30 -33.15 2.45 8.06
CA GLY A 30 -34.12 1.38 8.21
C GLY A 30 -34.85 0.89 6.96
N CYS A 31 -35.10 -0.42 6.98
CA CYS A 31 -36.17 -1.14 6.31
C CYS A 31 -37.41 -0.25 6.01
N THR A 32 -37.45 0.38 4.84
CA THR A 32 -38.61 0.52 3.93
C THR A 32 -38.35 1.59 2.87
N SER A 33 -38.46 1.17 1.60
CA SER A 33 -38.60 1.98 0.38
C SER A 33 -37.35 2.54 -0.31
N LEU A 34 -37.40 2.44 -1.65
CA LEU A 34 -36.57 3.06 -2.72
C LEU A 34 -35.45 2.21 -3.33
N THR A 35 -35.94 1.26 -4.13
CA THR A 35 -35.33 0.53 -5.24
C THR A 35 -34.88 1.42 -6.42
N SER A 36 -33.85 2.25 -6.24
CA SER A 36 -33.08 2.76 -7.40
C SER A 36 -31.60 3.04 -7.08
N ASN A 37 -30.73 2.26 -7.75
CA ASN A 37 -29.31 2.53 -8.07
C ASN A 37 -28.19 2.26 -7.04
N ASN A 38 -28.28 1.20 -6.22
CA ASN A 38 -27.11 0.60 -5.53
C ASN A 38 -26.43 -0.53 -6.34
N THR A 39 -26.82 -0.73 -7.60
CA THR A 39 -26.34 -1.79 -8.49
C THR A 39 -24.81 -1.79 -8.65
N PRO A 40 -24.14 -0.65 -8.94
CA PRO A 40 -22.69 -0.63 -9.14
C PRO A 40 -21.91 -1.00 -7.88
N PHE A 41 -22.35 -0.56 -6.70
CA PHE A 41 -21.68 -0.88 -5.44
C PHE A 41 -21.72 -2.39 -5.15
N SER A 42 -22.92 -2.99 -5.23
CA SER A 42 -23.08 -4.43 -5.00
C SER A 42 -22.34 -5.28 -6.03
N GLU A 43 -22.32 -4.83 -7.29
CA GLU A 43 -21.57 -5.47 -8.37
C GLU A 43 -20.06 -5.45 -8.11
N LEU A 44 -19.52 -4.30 -7.70
CA LEU A 44 -18.09 -4.17 -7.39
C LEU A 44 -17.67 -4.97 -6.15
N VAL A 45 -18.50 -5.01 -5.10
CA VAL A 45 -18.25 -5.87 -3.91
C VAL A 45 -18.27 -7.34 -4.31
N HIS A 46 -19.26 -7.75 -5.11
CA HIS A 46 -19.34 -9.13 -5.60
C HIS A 46 -18.13 -9.49 -6.46
N TYR A 47 -17.73 -8.59 -7.37
CA TYR A 47 -16.56 -8.77 -8.21
C TYR A 47 -15.27 -8.88 -7.39
N TYR A 48 -15.06 -7.99 -6.42
CA TYR A 48 -13.91 -8.04 -5.52
C TYR A 48 -13.79 -9.41 -4.82
N ASN A 49 -14.88 -9.87 -4.21
CA ASN A 49 -14.89 -11.11 -3.46
C ASN A 49 -14.73 -12.36 -4.35
N THR A 50 -15.24 -12.34 -5.58
CA THR A 50 -15.27 -13.51 -6.47
C THR A 50 -14.17 -13.57 -7.51
N LYS A 51 -13.53 -12.44 -7.84
CA LYS A 51 -12.49 -12.36 -8.88
C LYS A 51 -11.13 -11.92 -8.34
N LEU A 52 -11.10 -10.92 -7.46
CA LEU A 52 -9.84 -10.42 -6.88
C LEU A 52 -9.40 -11.25 -5.67
N CYS A 53 -10.34 -11.64 -4.79
CA CYS A 53 -10.04 -12.48 -3.63
C CYS A 53 -10.04 -13.99 -3.94
N ALA A 54 -10.43 -14.37 -5.17
CA ALA A 54 -10.44 -15.78 -5.54
C ALA A 54 -9.01 -16.34 -5.50
N PRO A 55 -8.82 -17.56 -4.96
CA PRO A 55 -7.52 -18.19 -4.99
C PRO A 55 -7.10 -18.36 -6.45
N THR A 56 -5.97 -17.74 -6.83
CA THR A 56 -5.30 -18.06 -8.08
C THR A 56 -4.98 -19.54 -8.04
N SER A 57 -5.42 -20.28 -9.06
CA SER A 57 -5.08 -21.69 -9.26
C SER A 57 -3.58 -21.81 -9.49
N GLU A 58 -2.84 -21.87 -8.39
CA GLU A 58 -1.39 -21.95 -8.40
C GLU A 58 -0.94 -23.40 -8.54
N SER A 59 0.03 -23.59 -9.44
CA SER A 59 0.85 -24.79 -9.58
C SER A 59 1.30 -25.29 -8.20
N ASP A 60 1.36 -26.61 -7.99
CA ASP A 60 1.78 -27.24 -6.72
C ASP A 60 3.16 -26.72 -6.21
N GLN A 61 3.95 -26.03 -7.04
CA GLN A 61 5.23 -25.44 -6.68
C GLN A 61 5.16 -24.04 -6.02
N THR A 62 4.07 -23.27 -6.18
CA THR A 62 3.94 -21.91 -5.59
C THR A 62 2.99 -21.85 -4.39
N ARG A 63 2.35 -22.98 -4.04
CA ARG A 63 1.43 -23.14 -2.90
C ARG A 63 1.91 -22.58 -1.56
N SER A 64 3.21 -22.37 -1.39
CA SER A 64 3.78 -21.84 -0.14
C SER A 64 3.43 -20.38 0.15
N PHE A 65 3.01 -19.57 -0.84
CA PHE A 65 2.88 -18.12 -0.65
C PHE A 65 1.67 -17.45 -1.31
N ALA A 66 0.52 -18.12 -1.45
CA ALA A 66 -0.68 -17.44 -1.94
C ALA A 66 -1.18 -16.42 -0.88
N PRO A 67 -0.99 -15.10 -1.05
CA PRO A 67 -1.46 -14.12 -0.09
C PRO A 67 -2.97 -14.07 -0.20
N LYS A 68 -3.68 -14.48 0.85
CA LYS A 68 -5.15 -14.38 0.85
C LYS A 68 -5.54 -12.92 1.01
N ILE A 69 -6.01 -12.30 -0.07
CA ILE A 69 -6.68 -11.01 -0.01
C ILE A 69 -7.97 -11.20 0.80
N ALA A 70 -8.17 -10.39 1.83
CA ALA A 70 -9.33 -10.51 2.70
C ALA A 70 -10.62 -10.06 1.97
N PRO A 71 -11.69 -10.86 1.97
CA PRO A 71 -12.95 -10.46 1.34
C PRO A 71 -13.61 -9.32 2.10
N LEU A 72 -14.38 -8.50 1.38
CA LEU A 72 -15.24 -7.48 1.96
C LEU A 72 -16.51 -8.14 2.52
N THR A 73 -16.53 -8.34 3.83
CA THR A 73 -17.73 -8.75 4.57
C THR A 73 -18.59 -7.54 4.95
N SER A 74 -19.85 -7.77 5.33
CA SER A 74 -20.71 -6.69 5.86
C SER A 74 -20.13 -6.03 7.11
N GLU A 75 -19.39 -6.78 7.95
CA GLU A 75 -18.70 -6.24 9.10
C GLU A 75 -17.54 -5.32 8.67
N SER A 76 -16.70 -5.80 7.74
CA SER A 76 -15.57 -5.03 7.21
C SER A 76 -16.02 -3.73 6.53
N LEU A 77 -17.13 -3.75 5.79
CA LEU A 77 -17.70 -2.57 5.15
C LEU A 77 -18.18 -1.51 6.14
N ARG A 78 -18.57 -1.91 7.35
CA ARG A 78 -18.99 -0.99 8.42
C ARG A 78 -17.83 -0.49 9.28
N SER A 79 -16.80 -1.32 9.45
CA SER A 79 -15.67 -1.02 10.32
C SER A 79 -14.55 -0.24 9.63
N LEU A 80 -14.36 -0.45 8.32
CA LEU A 80 -13.30 0.21 7.58
C LEU A 80 -13.65 1.68 7.32
N PRO A 81 -12.64 2.57 7.34
CA PRO A 81 -12.78 3.91 6.80
C PRO A 81 -13.35 3.85 5.38
N SER A 82 -14.39 4.63 5.15
CA SER A 82 -15.10 4.68 3.88
C SER A 82 -14.22 5.03 2.69
N GLU A 83 -13.13 5.75 2.92
CA GLU A 83 -12.08 6.10 1.96
C GLU A 83 -11.32 4.86 1.49
N ILE A 84 -10.99 3.95 2.41
CA ILE A 84 -10.32 2.68 2.10
C ILE A 84 -11.28 1.78 1.31
N VAL A 85 -12.55 1.72 1.71
CA VAL A 85 -13.57 0.98 0.96
C VAL A 85 -13.70 1.53 -0.46
N SER A 86 -13.76 2.86 -0.62
CA SER A 86 -13.77 3.50 -1.95
C SER A 86 -12.54 3.13 -2.79
N CYS A 87 -11.34 3.08 -2.20
CA CYS A 87 -10.14 2.62 -2.91
C CYS A 87 -10.26 1.15 -3.37
N ILE A 88 -10.72 0.25 -2.50
CA ILE A 88 -10.88 -1.18 -2.83
C ILE A 88 -11.89 -1.38 -3.98
N LEU A 89 -13.00 -0.64 -3.95
CA LEU A 89 -13.99 -0.66 -5.02
C LEU A 89 -13.46 -0.02 -6.30
N GLY A 90 -12.65 1.03 -6.20
CA GLY A 90 -11.93 1.62 -7.33
C GLY A 90 -11.00 0.62 -8.02
N ILE A 91 -10.18 -0.10 -7.25
CA ILE A 91 -9.35 -1.20 -7.76
C ILE A 91 -10.21 -2.26 -8.47
N SER A 92 -11.35 -2.62 -7.88
CA SER A 92 -12.26 -3.60 -8.45
C SER A 92 -12.85 -3.15 -9.78
N ALA A 93 -13.27 -1.89 -9.87
CA ALA A 93 -13.83 -1.30 -11.09
C ALA A 93 -12.78 -1.22 -12.21
N VAL A 94 -11.57 -0.77 -11.88
CA VAL A 94 -10.45 -0.70 -12.83
C VAL A 94 -10.06 -2.09 -13.31
N HIS A 95 -9.86 -3.05 -12.40
CA HIS A 95 -9.53 -4.43 -12.78
C HIS A 95 -10.64 -5.06 -13.64
N MET A 96 -11.90 -4.80 -13.32
CA MET A 96 -13.03 -5.26 -14.14
C MET A 96 -12.99 -4.67 -15.56
N ALA A 97 -12.76 -3.37 -15.71
CA ALA A 97 -12.64 -2.72 -17.01
C ALA A 97 -11.41 -3.19 -17.80
N THR A 98 -10.25 -3.36 -17.16
CA THR A 98 -9.01 -3.86 -17.80
C THR A 98 -9.17 -5.28 -18.33
N ARG A 99 -10.02 -6.12 -17.69
CA ARG A 99 -10.28 -7.50 -18.13
C ARG A 99 -11.34 -7.62 -19.23
N ASP A 100 -12.11 -6.58 -19.48
CA ASP A 100 -13.18 -6.57 -20.49
C ASP A 100 -13.09 -5.28 -21.36
N PRO A 101 -11.98 -5.11 -22.11
CA PRO A 101 -11.76 -3.89 -22.88
C PRO A 101 -12.81 -3.73 -23.99
N GLY A 102 -13.34 -2.50 -24.15
CA GLY A 102 -14.38 -2.19 -25.13
C GLY A 102 -15.81 -2.29 -24.58
N ASN A 103 -15.99 -2.80 -23.36
CA ASN A 103 -17.27 -2.73 -22.68
C ASN A 103 -17.48 -1.34 -22.05
N ARG A 104 -18.25 -0.50 -22.74
CA ARG A 104 -18.52 0.88 -22.31
C ARG A 104 -19.14 0.99 -20.91
N ALA A 105 -19.88 -0.02 -20.46
CA ALA A 105 -20.52 0.03 -19.14
C ALA A 105 -19.49 -0.13 -18.02
N THR A 106 -18.59 -1.09 -18.13
CA THR A 106 -17.52 -1.33 -17.12
C THR A 106 -16.49 -0.20 -17.14
N GLU A 107 -16.11 0.29 -18.33
CA GLU A 107 -15.24 1.46 -18.50
C GLU A 107 -15.83 2.72 -17.85
N ARG A 108 -17.15 2.93 -18.01
CA ARG A 108 -17.86 4.04 -17.36
C ARG A 108 -17.86 3.91 -15.84
N ILE A 109 -18.15 2.73 -15.30
CA ILE A 109 -18.11 2.47 -13.85
C ILE A 109 -16.71 2.74 -13.30
N ALA A 110 -15.66 2.30 -13.99
CA ALA A 110 -14.27 2.56 -13.61
C ALA A 110 -13.95 4.06 -13.59
N LEU A 111 -14.36 4.80 -14.63
CA LEU A 111 -14.14 6.24 -14.71
C LEU A 111 -14.87 6.99 -13.59
N GLU A 112 -16.17 6.73 -13.40
CA GLU A 112 -16.99 7.38 -12.36
C GLU A 112 -16.45 7.08 -10.96
N THR A 113 -16.06 5.83 -10.69
CA THR A 113 -15.50 5.43 -9.39
C THR A 113 -14.15 6.11 -9.13
N LYS A 114 -13.28 6.22 -10.15
CA LYS A 114 -11.99 6.92 -10.04
C LYS A 114 -12.17 8.41 -9.77
N VAL A 115 -13.06 9.09 -10.49
CA VAL A 115 -13.33 10.52 -10.27
C VAL A 115 -13.79 10.75 -8.83
N ASN A 116 -14.78 9.99 -8.38
CA ASN A 116 -15.29 10.09 -7.01
C ASN A 116 -14.21 9.81 -5.96
N LEU A 117 -13.37 8.81 -6.18
CA LEU A 117 -12.25 8.49 -5.31
C LEU A 117 -11.26 9.65 -5.21
N PHE A 118 -10.80 10.20 -6.33
CA PHE A 118 -9.81 11.28 -6.32
C PHE A 118 -10.36 12.57 -5.73
N GLU A 119 -11.63 12.92 -5.97
CA GLU A 119 -12.27 14.07 -5.33
C GLU A 119 -12.32 13.91 -3.82
N ARG A 120 -12.67 12.71 -3.35
CA ARG A 120 -12.71 12.40 -1.93
C ARG A 120 -11.33 12.48 -1.29
N ILE A 121 -10.32 11.86 -1.87
CA ILE A 121 -8.95 11.92 -1.35
C ILE A 121 -8.41 13.35 -1.36
N LYS A 122 -8.68 14.13 -2.42
CA LYS A 122 -8.34 15.54 -2.48
C LYS A 122 -8.97 16.33 -1.33
N SER A 123 -10.23 16.06 -0.98
CA SER A 123 -10.89 16.74 0.15
C SER A 123 -10.21 16.44 1.49
N LEU A 124 -9.71 15.22 1.70
CA LEU A 124 -8.96 14.87 2.91
C LEU A 124 -7.66 15.65 3.03
N PHE A 125 -6.95 15.84 1.90
CA PHE A 125 -5.74 16.67 1.86
C PHE A 125 -6.01 18.15 2.18
N GLN A 126 -7.24 18.64 1.91
CA GLN A 126 -7.65 20.02 2.17
C GLN A 126 -8.14 20.28 3.60
N GLU A 127 -8.31 19.24 4.43
CA GLU A 127 -8.72 19.36 5.83
C GLU A 127 -7.65 18.83 6.81
N PRO A 128 -6.49 19.52 6.99
CA PRO A 128 -5.36 19.03 7.79
C PRO A 128 -5.70 18.62 9.22
N GLN A 129 -6.67 19.33 9.82
CA GLN A 129 -7.11 19.15 11.21
C GLN A 129 -7.76 17.78 11.46
N ASN A 130 -8.28 17.13 10.41
CA ASN A 130 -8.98 15.85 10.47
C ASN A 130 -8.19 14.71 9.80
N GLN A 131 -6.94 14.96 9.41
CA GLN A 131 -6.16 13.98 8.65
C GLN A 131 -5.75 12.81 9.53
N ARG A 132 -6.26 11.63 9.17
CA ARG A 132 -5.78 10.35 9.65
C ARG A 132 -4.68 9.85 8.72
N VAL A 133 -3.43 10.05 9.15
CA VAL A 133 -2.24 9.68 8.37
C VAL A 133 -2.21 8.19 7.99
N ASP A 134 -2.68 7.33 8.89
CA ASP A 134 -2.80 5.89 8.67
C ASP A 134 -3.76 5.57 7.51
N VAL A 135 -4.91 6.24 7.47
CA VAL A 135 -5.90 6.11 6.40
C VAL A 135 -5.37 6.66 5.09
N LEU A 136 -4.75 7.84 5.10
CA LEU A 136 -4.18 8.46 3.91
C LEU A 136 -3.08 7.58 3.29
N LEU A 137 -2.19 7.02 4.11
CA LEU A 137 -1.15 6.12 3.61
C LEU A 137 -1.75 4.87 2.97
N CYS A 138 -2.74 4.23 3.62
CA CYS A 138 -3.45 3.10 3.04
C CYS A 138 -4.10 3.46 1.70
N CYS A 139 -4.79 4.60 1.62
CA CYS A 139 -5.45 5.06 0.40
C CYS A 139 -4.43 5.31 -0.73
N MET A 140 -3.31 5.97 -0.45
CA MET A 140 -2.27 6.22 -1.44
C MET A 140 -1.63 4.92 -1.94
N SER A 141 -1.38 3.95 -1.06
CA SER A 141 -0.88 2.63 -1.47
C SER A 141 -1.89 1.84 -2.32
N LEU A 142 -3.19 1.95 -2.03
CA LEU A 142 -4.23 1.34 -2.84
C LEU A 142 -4.39 2.04 -4.20
N ILE A 143 -4.25 3.37 -4.27
CA ILE A 143 -4.21 4.11 -5.53
C ILE A 143 -3.01 3.67 -6.37
N PHE A 144 -1.84 3.54 -5.75
CA PHE A 144 -0.65 2.98 -6.42
C PHE A 144 -0.93 1.58 -7.00
N ALA A 145 -1.58 0.70 -6.24
CA ALA A 145 -1.96 -0.63 -6.74
C ALA A 145 -2.96 -0.55 -7.91
N MET A 146 -3.94 0.37 -7.84
CA MET A 146 -4.89 0.63 -8.91
C MET A 146 -4.18 1.09 -10.20
N ASP A 147 -3.20 1.99 -10.09
CA ASP A 147 -2.44 2.48 -11.26
C ASP A 147 -1.56 1.40 -11.88
N LEU A 148 -0.99 0.50 -11.07
CA LEU A 148 -0.24 -0.65 -11.60
C LEU A 148 -1.14 -1.57 -12.44
N ILE A 149 -2.40 -1.76 -12.04
CA ILE A 149 -3.36 -2.56 -12.81
C ILE A 149 -3.72 -1.89 -14.14
N GLU A 150 -3.98 -0.57 -14.11
CA GLU A 150 -4.44 0.16 -15.30
C GLU A 150 -3.31 0.47 -16.29
N ASN A 151 -2.17 0.94 -15.79
CA ASN A 151 -1.12 1.56 -16.59
C ASN A 151 0.21 0.78 -16.57
N GLY A 152 0.28 -0.33 -15.84
CA GLY A 152 1.51 -1.09 -15.63
C GLY A 152 2.61 -0.21 -15.03
N VAL A 153 3.83 -0.34 -15.57
CA VAL A 153 5.04 0.30 -15.02
C VAL A 153 5.17 1.80 -15.40
N GLY A 154 4.29 2.34 -16.26
CA GLY A 154 4.53 3.64 -16.92
C GLY A 154 4.16 4.90 -16.14
N ARG A 155 3.24 4.83 -15.15
CA ARG A 155 2.65 6.04 -14.51
C ARG A 155 2.55 6.01 -12.98
N TRP A 156 2.88 4.89 -12.36
CA TRP A 156 2.76 4.70 -10.90
C TRP A 156 3.69 5.58 -10.06
N ARG A 157 4.79 6.06 -10.66
CA ARG A 157 5.85 6.78 -9.94
C ARG A 157 5.34 8.02 -9.21
N VAL A 158 4.41 8.79 -9.80
CA VAL A 158 3.87 10.01 -9.17
C VAL A 158 3.12 9.69 -7.87
N HIS A 159 2.26 8.68 -7.89
CA HIS A 159 1.47 8.28 -6.72
C HIS A 159 2.33 7.61 -5.64
N PHE A 160 3.34 6.85 -6.07
CA PHE A 160 4.34 6.29 -5.16
C PHE A 160 5.19 7.38 -4.49
N THR A 161 5.70 8.37 -5.25
CA THR A 161 6.42 9.52 -4.70
C THR A 161 5.56 10.28 -3.70
N GLY A 162 4.29 10.57 -4.02
CA GLY A 162 3.37 11.23 -3.09
C GLY A 162 3.15 10.46 -1.78
N ALA A 163 3.09 9.12 -1.83
CA ALA A 163 3.01 8.27 -0.64
C ALA A 163 4.29 8.37 0.22
N LEU A 164 5.46 8.43 -0.42
CA LEU A 164 6.73 8.59 0.27
C LEU A 164 6.89 9.97 0.93
N GLU A 165 6.42 11.03 0.26
CA GLU A 165 6.41 12.39 0.82
C GLU A 165 5.51 12.48 2.06
N LEU A 166 4.32 11.86 2.01
CA LEU A 166 3.41 11.78 3.16
C LEU A 166 4.03 11.02 4.34
N LEU A 167 4.67 9.89 4.05
CA LEU A 167 5.37 9.10 5.06
C LEU A 167 6.48 9.91 5.74
N SER A 168 7.15 10.77 4.98
CA SER A 168 8.26 11.59 5.47
C SER A 168 7.81 12.79 6.28
N SER A 169 6.76 13.48 5.82
CA SER A 169 6.16 14.59 6.58
C SER A 169 5.58 14.14 7.92
N SER A 170 5.31 12.83 8.05
CA SER A 170 4.78 12.19 9.27
C SER A 170 5.87 11.69 10.23
N GLY A 171 7.12 12.11 10.03
CA GLY A 171 8.25 11.72 10.89
C GLY A 171 8.92 10.39 10.49
N GLY A 172 8.61 9.87 9.29
CA GLY A 172 9.27 8.69 8.73
C GLY A 172 8.60 7.35 9.11
N PRO A 173 9.08 6.25 8.50
CA PRO A 173 8.48 4.94 8.66
C PRO A 173 8.60 4.40 10.09
N GLU A 174 9.65 4.77 10.83
CA GLU A 174 9.85 4.36 12.22
C GLU A 174 8.85 5.02 13.16
N SER A 175 8.60 6.32 12.98
CA SER A 175 7.58 7.06 13.75
C SER A 175 6.20 6.46 13.49
N LEU A 176 5.85 6.23 12.23
CA LEU A 176 4.57 5.65 11.87
C LEU A 176 4.42 4.21 12.38
N ALA A 177 5.45 3.37 12.29
CA ALA A 177 5.40 2.01 12.81
C ALA A 177 5.21 1.97 14.34
N LEU A 178 5.74 2.97 15.06
CA LEU A 178 5.56 3.09 16.51
C LEU A 178 4.13 3.52 16.89
N HIS A 179 3.59 4.54 16.22
CA HIS A 179 2.27 5.11 16.56
C HIS A 179 1.10 4.34 15.91
N HIS A 180 1.36 3.66 14.79
CA HIS A 180 0.37 2.89 14.02
C HIS A 180 0.91 1.48 13.68
N PRO A 181 1.00 0.57 14.67
CA PRO A 181 1.60 -0.76 14.46
C PRO A 181 0.93 -1.58 13.35
N HIS A 182 -0.37 -1.36 13.11
CA HIS A 182 -1.12 -2.02 12.03
C HIS A 182 -0.59 -1.67 10.62
N LEU A 183 0.17 -0.58 10.46
CA LEU A 183 0.78 -0.20 9.19
C LEU A 183 2.11 -0.90 8.92
N LYS A 184 2.72 -1.60 9.90
CA LYS A 184 4.05 -2.21 9.72
C LYS A 184 4.17 -3.07 8.45
N PRO A 185 3.20 -3.93 8.07
CA PRO A 185 3.31 -4.71 6.83
C PRO A 185 3.32 -3.81 5.59
N LEU A 186 2.45 -2.80 5.55
CA LEU A 186 2.37 -1.85 4.44
C LEU A 186 3.64 -1.00 4.32
N LEU A 187 4.17 -0.54 5.46
CA LEU A 187 5.43 0.19 5.54
C LEU A 187 6.56 -0.69 5.02
N ALA A 188 6.71 -1.93 5.51
CA ALA A 188 7.73 -2.85 5.06
C ALA A 188 7.70 -3.07 3.53
N GLN A 189 6.51 -3.27 2.95
CA GLN A 189 6.35 -3.40 1.51
C GLN A 189 6.75 -2.12 0.75
N THR A 190 6.31 -0.95 1.24
CA THR A 190 6.65 0.35 0.65
C THR A 190 8.16 0.58 0.67
N LEU A 191 8.82 0.30 1.79
CA LEU A 191 10.26 0.41 1.96
C LEU A 191 11.02 -0.56 1.06
N GLN A 192 10.52 -1.79 0.92
CA GLN A 192 11.11 -2.77 0.02
C GLN A 192 11.02 -2.31 -1.44
N ILE A 193 9.87 -1.83 -1.90
CA ILE A 193 9.70 -1.31 -3.26
C ILE A 193 10.65 -0.13 -3.49
N GLN A 194 10.71 0.82 -2.54
CA GLN A 194 11.62 1.96 -2.63
C GLN A 194 13.08 1.50 -2.73
N THR A 195 13.51 0.59 -1.85
CA THR A 195 14.90 0.09 -1.81
C THR A 195 15.25 -0.67 -3.08
N THR A 196 14.38 -1.58 -3.55
CA THR A 196 14.63 -2.39 -4.75
C THR A 196 14.52 -1.59 -6.04
N SER A 197 13.65 -0.58 -6.11
CA SER A 197 13.54 0.29 -7.29
C SER A 197 14.85 1.01 -7.62
N GLN A 198 15.74 1.21 -6.65
CA GLN A 198 17.07 1.79 -6.87
C GLN A 198 17.97 0.92 -7.75
N LEU A 199 17.86 -0.41 -7.65
CA LEU A 199 18.58 -1.33 -8.53
C LEU A 199 18.11 -1.20 -9.98
N LEU A 200 16.81 -0.92 -10.16
CA LEU A 200 16.18 -0.89 -11.48
C LEU A 200 16.27 0.50 -12.13
N LEU A 201 16.33 1.56 -11.34
CA LEU A 201 16.30 2.96 -11.79
C LEU A 201 17.41 3.80 -11.11
N PRO A 202 18.70 3.47 -11.30
CA PRO A 202 19.82 4.12 -10.60
C PRO A 202 19.99 5.62 -10.94
N LEU A 203 19.35 6.12 -12.00
CA LEU A 203 19.56 7.47 -12.55
C LEU A 203 18.49 8.50 -12.13
N THR A 204 17.51 8.12 -11.31
CA THR A 204 16.48 9.06 -10.85
C THR A 204 16.70 9.42 -9.38
N SER A 205 17.83 10.09 -9.08
CA SER A 205 18.21 10.54 -7.74
C SER A 205 17.47 11.79 -7.27
N GLU A 206 16.46 12.26 -8.00
CA GLU A 206 15.54 13.30 -7.55
C GLU A 206 14.59 12.75 -6.48
N GLY A 207 15.12 12.55 -5.28
CA GLY A 207 14.39 12.06 -4.12
C GLY A 207 15.27 12.01 -2.89
N SER A 208 14.82 12.63 -1.80
CA SER A 208 15.45 12.45 -0.49
C SER A 208 15.21 11.03 0.00
N TRP A 209 16.22 10.42 0.63
CA TRP A 209 16.07 9.10 1.23
C TRP A 209 15.19 9.23 2.46
N HIS A 210 13.96 8.77 2.33
CA HIS A 210 12.93 8.90 3.36
C HIS A 210 13.02 7.81 4.44
N VAL A 211 13.99 6.91 4.30
CA VAL A 211 14.11 5.67 5.07
C VAL A 211 15.48 5.64 5.70
N SER A 212 15.56 5.43 7.00
CA SER A 212 16.85 5.12 7.61
C SER A 212 17.16 3.63 7.44
N ARG A 213 18.45 3.31 7.32
CA ARG A 213 18.95 1.92 7.37
C ARG A 213 18.39 1.14 8.56
N LYS A 214 18.26 1.82 9.71
CA LYS A 214 17.73 1.24 10.95
C LYS A 214 16.23 0.91 10.84
N GLY A 215 15.43 1.78 10.24
CA GLY A 215 14.00 1.55 10.02
C GLY A 215 13.75 0.36 9.11
N LEU A 216 14.49 0.29 7.99
CA LEU A 216 14.46 -0.86 7.09
C LEU A 216 14.85 -2.15 7.82
N ALA A 217 15.96 -2.14 8.56
CA ALA A 217 16.40 -3.30 9.33
C ALA A 217 15.37 -3.75 10.37
N THR A 218 14.71 -2.80 11.03
CA THR A 218 13.69 -3.07 12.07
C THR A 218 12.47 -3.73 11.45
N LEU A 219 11.92 -3.16 10.38
CA LEU A 219 10.72 -3.68 9.73
C LEU A 219 10.97 -5.03 9.02
N CYS A 220 12.13 -5.21 8.37
CA CYS A 220 12.48 -6.49 7.75
C CYS A 220 12.70 -7.64 8.77
N LYS A 221 13.00 -7.31 10.03
CA LYS A 221 13.19 -8.31 11.10
C LYS A 221 11.94 -8.49 11.97
N ASP A 222 10.92 -7.66 11.81
CA ASP A 222 9.70 -7.72 12.60
C ASP A 222 8.94 -9.05 12.33
N PRO A 223 8.66 -9.86 13.38
CA PRO A 223 7.98 -11.14 13.20
C PRO A 223 6.55 -11.03 12.63
N GLU A 224 5.82 -9.95 12.94
CA GLU A 224 4.47 -9.73 12.44
C GLU A 224 4.50 -9.45 10.93
N VAL A 225 5.45 -8.62 10.50
CA VAL A 225 5.68 -8.33 9.07
C VAL A 225 6.06 -9.61 8.32
N ARG A 226 7.01 -10.37 8.86
CA ARG A 226 7.51 -11.61 8.25
C ARG A 226 6.46 -12.71 8.17
N ARG A 227 5.49 -12.73 9.10
CA ARG A 227 4.32 -13.63 9.02
C ARG A 227 3.27 -13.14 8.02
N ALA A 228 3.07 -11.83 7.93
CA ALA A 228 2.03 -11.23 7.10
C ALA A 228 2.38 -11.17 5.61
N TYR A 229 3.67 -11.08 5.27
CA TYR A 229 4.13 -10.91 3.90
C TYR A 229 5.39 -11.74 3.60
N PHE A 230 5.45 -12.27 2.37
CA PHE A 230 6.66 -12.91 1.88
C PHE A 230 7.68 -11.85 1.46
N MET A 231 8.81 -11.78 2.16
CA MET A 231 9.92 -10.90 1.79
C MET A 231 10.82 -11.62 0.77
N PRO A 232 10.74 -11.32 -0.55
CA PRO A 232 11.51 -12.06 -1.56
C PRO A 232 13.03 -11.86 -1.47
N CYS A 233 13.48 -10.81 -0.78
CA CYS A 233 14.89 -10.53 -0.56
C CYS A 233 15.20 -10.67 0.94
N PRO A 234 16.12 -11.56 1.34
CA PRO A 234 16.57 -11.70 2.72
C PRO A 234 17.01 -10.34 3.33
N PRO A 235 16.74 -10.06 4.62
CA PRO A 235 17.06 -8.78 5.24
C PRO A 235 18.51 -8.34 5.06
N ARG A 236 19.47 -9.27 5.08
CA ARG A 236 20.89 -8.97 4.85
C ARG A 236 21.14 -8.40 3.46
N LEU A 237 20.58 -9.04 2.43
CA LEU A 237 20.67 -8.56 1.05
C LEU A 237 19.87 -7.27 0.84
N MET A 238 18.70 -7.13 1.48
CA MET A 238 17.91 -5.90 1.43
C MET A 238 18.70 -4.70 1.98
N LEU A 239 19.43 -4.89 3.08
CA LEU A 239 20.29 -3.85 3.65
C LEU A 239 21.51 -3.56 2.76
N ALA A 240 22.08 -4.57 2.10
CA ALA A 240 23.16 -4.35 1.13
C ALA A 240 22.68 -3.52 -0.08
N ILE A 241 21.45 -3.74 -0.56
CA ILE A 241 20.85 -2.92 -1.63
C ILE A 241 20.68 -1.46 -1.16
N TYR A 242 20.16 -1.27 0.05
CA TYR A 242 20.07 0.05 0.66
C TYR A 242 21.46 0.72 0.73
N ASP A 243 22.47 0.03 1.25
CA ASP A 243 23.81 0.59 1.42
C ASP A 243 24.45 0.92 0.05
N LEU A 244 24.21 0.09 -0.97
CA LEU A 244 24.63 0.35 -2.34
C LEU A 244 24.00 1.63 -2.90
N GLY A 245 22.70 1.83 -2.70
CA GLY A 245 22.02 3.03 -3.15
C GLY A 245 22.54 4.30 -2.46
N VAL A 246 22.82 4.25 -1.14
CA VAL A 246 23.41 5.39 -0.41
C VAL A 246 24.79 5.70 -0.99
N CYS A 247 25.63 4.66 -1.16
CA CYS A 247 26.97 4.80 -1.71
C CYS A 247 26.93 5.41 -3.12
N ALA A 248 26.03 4.93 -3.98
CA ALA A 248 25.84 5.45 -5.33
C ALA A 248 25.44 6.93 -5.30
N LYS A 249 24.44 7.29 -4.47
CA LYS A 249 23.99 8.67 -4.33
C LYS A 249 25.13 9.60 -3.91
N THR A 250 25.90 9.22 -2.89
CA THR A 250 27.06 10.02 -2.42
C THR A 250 28.08 10.26 -3.55
N ILE A 251 28.43 9.22 -4.31
CA ILE A 251 29.39 9.32 -5.41
C ILE A 251 28.88 10.23 -6.53
N PHE A 252 27.61 10.08 -6.93
CA PHE A 252 27.03 10.84 -8.05
C PHE A 252 26.68 12.28 -7.68
N ASP A 253 26.29 12.56 -6.43
CA ASP A 253 26.01 13.92 -5.96
C ASP A 253 27.31 14.72 -5.72
N ALA A 254 28.43 14.06 -5.40
CA ALA A 254 29.73 14.68 -5.12
C ALA A 254 30.56 15.05 -6.36
N GLN A 255 29.93 15.37 -7.50
CA GLN A 255 30.60 15.68 -8.78
C GLN A 255 31.46 14.55 -9.38
N GLY A 256 31.25 13.30 -8.93
CA GLY A 256 31.74 12.10 -9.62
C GLY A 256 33.16 11.65 -9.30
N ILE A 257 33.84 12.21 -8.30
CA ILE A 257 35.13 11.68 -7.82
C ILE A 257 34.91 10.93 -6.50
N PRO A 258 34.96 9.58 -6.50
CA PRO A 258 34.83 8.79 -5.27
C PRO A 258 35.98 9.10 -4.31
N THR A 259 35.67 9.31 -3.04
CA THR A 259 36.66 9.38 -1.97
C THR A 259 37.15 7.97 -1.60
N MET A 260 38.25 7.88 -0.86
CA MET A 260 38.70 6.59 -0.31
C MET A 260 37.63 5.95 0.60
N ALA A 261 36.86 6.75 1.33
CA ALA A 261 35.78 6.25 2.17
C ALA A 261 34.65 5.61 1.33
N ASP A 262 34.35 6.16 0.15
CA ASP A 262 33.38 5.59 -0.78
C ASP A 262 33.86 4.25 -1.34
N VAL A 263 35.14 4.15 -1.69
CA VAL A 263 35.75 2.89 -2.13
C VAL A 263 35.68 1.84 -1.02
N TYR A 264 36.06 2.18 0.22
CA TYR A 264 35.95 1.24 1.35
C TYR A 264 34.51 0.81 1.61
N SER A 265 33.56 1.74 1.53
CA SER A 265 32.13 1.44 1.71
C SER A 265 31.63 0.45 0.64
N ARG A 266 31.99 0.69 -0.63
CA ARG A 266 31.68 -0.22 -1.74
C ARG A 266 32.28 -1.61 -1.53
N GLU A 267 33.56 -1.70 -1.16
CA GLU A 267 34.22 -3.00 -0.93
C GLU A 267 33.57 -3.76 0.24
N TRP A 268 33.17 -3.04 1.29
CA TRP A 268 32.47 -3.64 2.43
C TRP A 268 31.11 -4.20 2.01
N ILE A 269 30.32 -3.45 1.24
CA ILE A 269 29.03 -3.90 0.69
C ILE A 269 29.23 -5.12 -0.21
N LEU A 270 30.22 -5.09 -1.11
CA LEU A 270 30.53 -6.20 -2.00
C LEU A 270 30.92 -7.46 -1.20
N SER A 271 31.75 -7.30 -0.17
CA SER A 271 32.09 -8.38 0.75
C SER A 271 30.82 -8.96 1.39
N ASP A 272 29.92 -8.12 1.91
CA ASP A 272 28.68 -8.57 2.53
C ASP A 272 27.78 -9.38 1.58
N VAL A 273 27.72 -8.99 0.31
CA VAL A 273 27.00 -9.72 -0.74
C VAL A 273 27.68 -11.03 -1.10
N LEU A 274 28.99 -11.04 -1.29
CA LEU A 274 29.75 -12.25 -1.67
C LEU A 274 29.81 -13.30 -0.56
N HIS A 275 29.71 -12.88 0.70
CA HIS A 275 29.64 -13.79 1.84
C HIS A 275 28.23 -14.33 2.10
N PHE A 276 27.21 -13.88 1.38
CA PHE A 276 25.85 -14.41 1.54
C PHE A 276 25.72 -15.76 0.85
N GLN A 277 25.43 -16.82 1.61
CA GLN A 277 25.18 -18.15 1.08
C GLN A 277 23.69 -18.36 0.81
N ALA A 278 23.35 -19.08 -0.28
CA ALA A 278 21.95 -19.36 -0.63
C ALA A 278 21.21 -20.12 0.49
N GLU A 279 21.94 -20.95 1.23
CA GLU A 279 21.51 -21.70 2.39
C GLU A 279 20.99 -20.79 3.52
N GLU A 280 21.60 -19.61 3.71
CA GLU A 280 21.12 -18.61 4.68
C GLU A 280 19.70 -18.13 4.31
N GLY A 281 19.46 -17.88 3.03
CA GLY A 281 18.15 -17.48 2.51
C GLY A 281 17.09 -18.59 2.67
N LEU A 282 17.46 -19.83 2.32
CA LEU A 282 16.57 -20.98 2.48
C LEU A 282 16.23 -21.24 3.95
N GLN A 283 17.21 -21.14 4.85
CA GLN A 283 17.01 -21.31 6.29
C GLN A 283 16.05 -20.25 6.84
N MET A 284 16.23 -18.99 6.45
CA MET A 284 15.34 -17.89 6.83
C MET A 284 13.90 -18.13 6.38
N ILE A 285 13.69 -18.60 5.14
CA ILE A 285 12.35 -18.92 4.63
C ILE A 285 11.72 -20.04 5.47
N LYS A 286 12.47 -21.11 5.78
CA LYS A 286 12.00 -22.22 6.61
C LYS A 286 11.58 -21.74 8.00
N GLU A 287 12.41 -20.94 8.66
CA GLU A 287 12.14 -20.41 10.01
C GLU A 287 10.93 -19.47 10.05
N THR A 288 10.64 -18.78 8.95
CA THR A 288 9.54 -17.81 8.89
C THR A 288 8.20 -18.45 8.55
N HIS A 289 8.22 -19.46 7.67
CA HIS A 289 7.03 -19.90 6.96
C HIS A 289 6.70 -21.39 7.11
N ARG A 290 7.53 -22.19 7.79
CA ARG A 290 7.11 -23.55 8.18
C ARG A 290 6.18 -23.52 9.38
N SER A 291 5.08 -24.25 9.26
CA SER A 291 4.11 -24.44 10.33
C SER A 291 4.74 -25.24 11.49
N PRO A 292 4.40 -24.95 12.76
CA PRO A 292 4.81 -25.77 13.90
C PRO A 292 4.27 -27.21 13.86
N HIS A 293 3.41 -27.56 12.88
CA HIS A 293 2.90 -28.92 12.69
C HIS A 293 3.73 -29.80 11.72
N GLU A 294 4.88 -29.31 11.23
CA GLU A 294 5.80 -30.07 10.37
C GLU A 294 7.10 -30.51 11.08
N LEU A 295 7.10 -30.54 12.41
CA LEU A 295 8.18 -31.08 13.26
C LEU A 295 7.68 -32.23 14.13
#